data_AF-A0A940LYM7-F1
#
_entry.id   AF-A0A940LYM7-F1
#
_cell.length_a   1.000
_cell.length_b   1.000
_cell.length_c   1.000
_cell.angle_alpha   90.00
_cell.angle_beta   90.00
_cell.angle_gamma   90.00
#
_symmetry.space_group_name_H-M   'P 1'
#
loop_
_entity.id
_entity.type
_entity.pdbx_description
1 polymer ?
#
loop_
_entity_poly.entity_id
_entity_poly.type
_entity_poly.pdbx_seq_one_letter_code
_entity_poly.pdbx_strand_id
1 'polypeptide(L)'
;MIALAILALAFQDETRPLITFSKSTMLGTVQYEVTIGESASSGPDHVYWFRVVRMRNDKVADTRWTDSTRCPGGAQVLRSLADKAAMLRREGSGGSGSGGDGSGRDRYALEGLSGAPFDLGGVRLEDARDSPLGDWINDSLDQLSFCG
;
A
#
# COMPACT_ATOMS: atom_id res chain seq x y z
N MET A 1 -21.68 -32.49 20.16
CA MET A 1 -21.52 -31.73 18.91
C MET A 1 -21.18 -30.30 19.27
N ILE A 2 -19.92 -29.88 19.11
CA ILE A 2 -19.54 -28.46 19.07
C ILE A 2 -18.59 -28.34 17.87
N ALA A 3 -19.12 -27.72 16.83
CA ALA A 3 -18.39 -27.32 15.63
C ALA A 3 -18.16 -25.82 15.69
N LEU A 4 -17.18 -25.38 14.89
CA LEU A 4 -16.80 -23.99 14.59
C LEU A 4 -16.08 -23.23 15.70
N ALA A 5 -14.78 -23.01 15.49
CA ALA A 5 -14.30 -21.71 15.03
C ALA A 5 -12.78 -21.59 15.23
N ILE A 6 -11.97 -22.15 14.33
CA ILE A 6 -10.61 -21.64 14.07
C ILE A 6 -10.32 -21.82 12.57
N LEU A 7 -10.93 -20.98 11.75
CA LEU A 7 -10.54 -20.81 10.34
C LEU A 7 -9.95 -19.39 10.19
N ALA A 8 -8.90 -19.08 10.95
CA ALA A 8 -8.29 -17.76 10.97
C ALA A 8 -6.78 -17.76 10.66
N LEU A 9 -6.19 -18.89 10.25
CA LEU A 9 -4.73 -19.00 10.13
C LEU A 9 -4.22 -19.60 8.81
N ALA A 10 -5.08 -19.90 7.83
CA ALA A 10 -4.66 -20.58 6.59
C ALA A 10 -4.31 -19.66 5.40
N PHE A 11 -4.19 -18.33 5.61
CA PHE A 11 -3.84 -17.40 4.52
C PHE A 11 -2.43 -16.80 4.62
N GLN A 12 -1.57 -17.28 5.53
CA GLN A 12 -0.27 -16.65 5.81
C GLN A 12 0.95 -17.30 5.13
N ASP A 13 0.84 -18.46 4.49
CA ASP A 13 2.06 -19.22 4.15
C ASP A 13 2.62 -19.02 2.73
N GLU A 14 1.96 -18.30 1.82
CA GLU A 14 2.50 -18.11 0.45
C GLU A 14 2.29 -16.71 -0.13
N THR A 15 2.09 -15.70 0.71
CA THR A 15 1.85 -14.33 0.25
C THR A 15 3.15 -13.53 0.23
N ARG A 16 3.75 -13.32 -0.95
CA ARG A 16 4.91 -12.43 -1.09
C ARG A 16 4.43 -10.97 -1.14
N PRO A 17 4.75 -10.13 -0.16
CA PRO A 17 4.47 -8.71 -0.25
C PRO A 17 5.27 -8.13 -1.42
N LEU A 18 4.60 -7.42 -2.32
CA LEU A 18 5.21 -6.78 -3.46
C LEU A 18 5.47 -5.31 -3.18
N ILE A 19 4.49 -4.67 -2.53
CA ILE A 19 4.46 -3.22 -2.36
C ILE A 19 3.84 -2.91 -1.01
N THR A 20 4.42 -1.95 -0.31
CA THR A 20 3.83 -1.34 0.87
C THR A 20 3.78 0.16 0.68
N PHE A 21 2.65 0.79 0.94
CA PHE A 21 2.58 2.24 1.04
C PHE A 21 1.94 2.67 2.35
N SER A 22 2.33 3.82 2.85
CA SER A 22 1.87 4.32 4.14
C SER A 22 1.68 5.81 4.15
N LYS A 23 0.78 6.22 5.05
CA LYS A 23 0.57 7.60 5.43
C LYS A 23 0.88 7.72 6.92
N SER A 24 1.75 8.66 7.25
CA SER A 24 2.21 8.92 8.61
C SER A 24 2.01 10.39 8.97
N THR A 25 1.84 10.65 10.26
CA THR A 25 1.92 12.02 10.77
C THR A 25 3.37 12.52 10.73
N MET A 26 3.56 13.82 10.92
CA MET A 26 4.88 14.43 11.05
C MET A 26 5.75 13.77 12.13
N LEU A 27 5.12 13.30 13.23
CA LEU A 27 5.79 12.65 14.36
C LEU A 27 6.28 11.24 14.04
N GLY A 28 6.04 10.74 12.82
CA GLY A 28 6.41 9.38 12.41
C GLY A 28 5.38 8.33 12.83
N THR A 29 4.28 8.73 13.46
CA THR A 29 3.16 7.82 13.74
C THR A 29 2.48 7.44 12.43
N VAL A 30 2.63 6.18 12.02
CA VAL A 30 1.86 5.60 10.92
C VAL A 30 0.37 5.75 11.26
N GLN A 31 -0.41 6.28 10.33
CA GLN A 31 -1.87 6.33 10.40
C GLN A 31 -2.50 5.22 9.58
N TYR A 32 -1.93 4.96 8.40
CA TYR A 32 -2.33 3.89 7.51
C TYR A 32 -1.11 3.19 6.93
N GLU A 33 -1.18 1.88 6.85
CA GLU A 33 -0.24 1.03 6.12
C GLU A 33 -1.06 0.10 5.22
N VAL A 34 -0.72 0.07 3.95
CA VAL A 34 -1.31 -0.85 2.99
C VAL A 34 -0.22 -1.72 2.41
N THR A 35 -0.35 -3.02 2.59
CA THR A 35 0.50 -4.02 1.93
C THR A 35 -0.27 -4.67 0.80
N ILE A 36 0.33 -4.72 -0.37
CA ILE A 36 -0.16 -5.43 -1.54
C ILE A 36 0.79 -6.59 -1.81
N GLY A 37 0.25 -7.77 -2.03
CA GLY A 37 1.03 -8.89 -2.57
C GLY A 37 0.22 -9.73 -3.52
N GLU A 38 0.90 -10.71 -4.10
CA GLU A 38 0.30 -11.65 -5.03
C GLU A 38 -0.14 -12.92 -4.30
N SER A 39 -1.27 -13.49 -4.71
CA SER A 39 -1.76 -14.78 -4.23
C SER A 39 -1.08 -15.91 -5.01
N ALA A 40 -0.33 -16.78 -4.34
CA ALA A 40 0.39 -17.89 -4.98
C ALA A 40 -0.51 -18.89 -5.72
N SER A 41 -1.82 -18.89 -5.43
CA SER A 41 -2.81 -19.82 -5.96
C SER A 41 -3.54 -19.35 -7.22
N SER A 42 -3.18 -18.20 -7.82
CA SER A 42 -4.08 -17.53 -8.77
C SER A 42 -4.06 -18.05 -10.23
N GLY A 43 -3.24 -19.05 -10.57
CA GLY A 43 -3.18 -19.56 -11.95
C GLY A 43 -2.67 -18.50 -12.94
N PRO A 44 -3.10 -18.49 -14.22
CA PRO A 44 -2.62 -17.51 -15.20
C PRO A 44 -3.14 -16.08 -14.94
N ASP A 45 -4.18 -15.93 -14.12
CA ASP A 45 -4.74 -14.62 -13.76
C ASP A 45 -4.10 -14.18 -12.43
N HIS A 46 -3.29 -13.13 -12.45
CA HIS A 46 -2.67 -12.61 -11.23
C HIS A 46 -3.73 -12.01 -10.29
N VAL A 47 -3.93 -12.62 -9.13
CA VAL A 47 -4.82 -12.08 -8.07
C VAL A 47 -3.96 -11.45 -6.98
N TYR A 48 -4.26 -10.20 -6.66
CA TYR A 48 -3.55 -9.46 -5.62
C TYR A 48 -4.41 -9.33 -4.38
N TRP A 49 -3.81 -9.55 -3.22
CA TRP A 49 -4.42 -9.27 -1.93
C TRP A 49 -3.96 -7.90 -1.42
N PHE A 50 -4.82 -7.27 -0.63
CA PHE A 50 -4.57 -6.00 0.03
C PHE A 50 -4.81 -6.16 1.51
N ARG A 51 -3.83 -5.78 2.32
CA ARG A 51 -3.93 -5.65 3.77
C ARG A 51 -3.90 -4.17 4.11
N VAL A 52 -5.00 -3.64 4.63
CA VAL A 52 -5.13 -2.24 5.05
C VAL A 52 -5.14 -2.19 6.57
N VAL A 53 -4.09 -1.64 7.16
CA VAL A 53 -3.95 -1.42 8.59
C VAL A 53 -4.21 0.04 8.89
N ARG A 54 -5.13 0.31 9.82
CA ARG A 54 -5.34 1.64 10.37
C ARG A 54 -4.80 1.70 11.79
N MET A 55 -4.03 2.74 12.06
CA MET A 55 -3.42 3.00 13.35
C MET A 55 -4.12 4.19 14.04
N ARG A 56 -4.25 4.12 15.37
CA ARG A 56 -4.70 5.23 16.23
C ARG A 56 -3.84 5.23 17.48
N ASN A 57 -3.16 6.35 17.75
CA ASN A 57 -2.26 6.51 18.91
C ASN A 57 -1.21 5.39 18.97
N ASP A 58 -0.52 5.15 17.85
CA ASP A 58 0.52 4.12 17.68
C ASP A 58 0.06 2.67 17.90
N LYS A 59 -1.25 2.42 17.92
CA LYS A 59 -1.83 1.08 18.04
C LYS A 59 -2.66 0.74 16.82
N VAL A 60 -2.66 -0.54 16.44
CA VAL A 60 -3.56 -1.08 15.41
C VAL A 60 -4.99 -0.89 15.90
N ALA A 61 -5.72 -0.01 15.21
CA ALA A 61 -7.13 0.24 15.47
C ALA A 61 -8.02 -0.71 14.66
N ASP A 62 -7.61 -1.02 13.43
CA ASP A 62 -8.34 -1.87 12.51
C ASP A 62 -7.38 -2.53 11.49
N THR A 63 -7.76 -3.70 11.00
CA THR A 63 -7.06 -4.39 9.91
C THR A 63 -8.07 -5.05 9.00
N ARG A 64 -8.09 -4.62 7.74
CA ARG A 64 -8.97 -5.15 6.69
C ARG A 64 -8.17 -5.89 5.65
N TRP A 65 -8.77 -6.94 5.11
CA TRP A 65 -8.22 -7.74 4.03
C TRP A 65 -9.19 -7.77 2.87
N THR A 66 -8.69 -7.59 1.66
CA THR A 66 -9.46 -7.74 0.43
C THR A 66 -8.57 -8.26 -0.69
N ASP A 67 -9.13 -8.47 -1.88
CA ASP A 67 -8.37 -8.83 -3.07
C ASP A 67 -8.92 -8.11 -4.31
N SER A 68 -8.14 -8.16 -5.38
CA SER A 68 -8.43 -7.49 -6.66
C SER A 68 -9.71 -8.01 -7.33
N THR A 69 -10.23 -9.17 -6.93
CA THR A 69 -11.48 -9.74 -7.48
C THR A 69 -12.72 -9.27 -6.71
N ARG A 70 -12.59 -9.05 -5.40
CA ARG A 70 -13.67 -8.61 -4.51
C ARG A 70 -13.76 -7.08 -4.34
N CYS A 71 -12.69 -6.36 -4.67
CA CYS A 71 -12.57 -4.93 -4.45
C CYS A 71 -12.23 -4.21 -5.77
N PRO A 72 -13.24 -3.60 -6.45
CA PRO A 72 -13.01 -2.78 -7.64
C PRO A 72 -12.03 -1.63 -7.38
N GLY A 73 -12.03 -1.06 -6.18
CA GLY A 73 -11.07 -0.03 -5.77
C GLY A 73 -9.63 -0.54 -5.76
N GLY A 74 -9.40 -1.80 -5.36
CA GLY A 74 -8.09 -2.44 -5.34
C GLY A 74 -7.57 -2.66 -6.76
N ALA A 75 -8.44 -3.09 -7.68
CA ALA A 75 -8.10 -3.17 -9.10
C ALA A 75 -7.72 -1.79 -9.68
N GLN A 76 -8.40 -0.72 -9.27
CA GLN A 76 -8.05 0.65 -9.65
C GLN A 76 -6.69 1.10 -9.07
N VAL A 77 -6.38 0.76 -7.81
CA VAL A 77 -5.08 1.03 -7.19
C VAL A 77 -3.94 0.40 -8.01
N LEU A 78 -4.07 -0.88 -8.37
CA LEU A 78 -3.04 -1.58 -9.16
C LEU A 78 -2.86 -0.97 -10.54
N ARG A 79 -3.96 -0.62 -11.23
CA ARG A 79 -3.90 0.03 -12.54
C ARG A 79 -3.22 1.39 -12.45
N SER A 80 -3.66 2.24 -11.51
CA SER A 80 -3.06 3.55 -11.31
C SER A 80 -1.60 3.46 -10.93
N LEU A 81 -1.19 2.43 -10.19
CA LEU A 81 0.19 2.20 -9.83
C LEU A 81 1.04 1.82 -11.04
N ALA A 82 0.55 0.90 -11.88
CA ALA A 82 1.23 0.55 -13.14
C ALA A 82 1.40 1.78 -14.06
N ASP A 83 0.37 2.62 -14.17
CA ASP A 83 0.41 3.83 -15.00
C ASP A 83 1.39 4.89 -14.45
N LYS A 84 1.48 5.02 -13.11
CA LYS A 84 2.30 6.04 -12.44
C LYS A 84 3.69 5.57 -12.02
N ALA A 85 4.01 4.27 -12.09
CA ALA A 85 5.28 3.71 -11.61
C ALA A 85 6.50 4.42 -12.20
N ALA A 86 6.50 4.70 -13.51
CA ALA A 86 7.60 5.39 -14.18
C ALA A 86 7.74 6.87 -13.79
N MET A 87 6.65 7.52 -13.36
CA MET A 87 6.66 8.89 -12.83
C MET A 87 7.22 8.88 -11.41
N LEU A 88 6.65 8.03 -10.54
CA LEU A 88 7.05 7.89 -9.14
C LEU A 88 8.54 7.51 -9.01
N ARG A 89 9.06 6.64 -9.88
CA ARG A 89 10.49 6.31 -9.93
C ARG A 89 11.38 7.49 -10.28
N ARG A 90 10.98 8.33 -11.24
CA ARG A 90 11.79 9.48 -11.67
C ARG A 90 11.90 10.53 -10.56
N GLU A 91 10.81 10.79 -9.85
CA GLU A 91 10.82 11.73 -8.72
C GLU A 91 11.58 11.16 -7.52
N GLY A 92 11.43 9.86 -7.27
CA GLY A 92 12.23 9.12 -6.28
C GLY A 92 13.74 9.11 -6.53
N SER A 93 14.14 9.05 -7.80
CA SER A 93 15.55 9.02 -8.22
C SER A 93 16.17 10.42 -8.33
N GLY A 94 15.35 11.46 -8.52
CA GLY A 94 15.78 12.86 -8.61
C GLY A 94 15.75 13.60 -7.27
N GLY A 95 15.15 13.01 -6.23
CA GLY A 95 14.87 13.63 -4.94
C GLY A 95 15.88 13.37 -3.83
N SER A 96 17.18 13.43 -4.08
CA SER A 96 18.08 13.95 -3.04
C SER A 96 17.89 15.46 -2.97
N GLY A 97 16.75 15.88 -2.45
CA GLY A 97 16.25 17.23 -2.56
C GLY A 97 15.64 17.69 -1.25
N SER A 98 16.54 17.98 -0.30
CA SER A 98 16.47 19.08 0.66
C SER A 98 15.20 19.25 1.48
N GLY A 99 15.37 19.21 2.81
CA GLY A 99 14.37 19.57 3.80
C GLY A 99 13.51 20.76 3.38
N GLY A 100 12.28 20.44 2.97
CA GLY A 100 11.19 21.39 2.87
C GLY A 100 10.77 21.77 4.28
N ASP A 101 10.80 23.07 4.54
CA ASP A 101 10.49 23.74 5.80
C ASP A 101 9.29 23.10 6.53
N GLY A 102 9.59 22.48 7.68
CA GLY A 102 8.76 21.53 8.41
C GLY A 102 7.59 22.16 9.17
N SER A 103 6.63 22.73 8.45
CA SER A 103 5.37 23.20 9.02
C SER A 103 4.23 22.20 8.77
N GLY A 104 4.12 21.19 9.64
CA GLY A 104 2.86 20.50 9.95
C GLY A 104 2.21 19.56 8.93
N ARG A 105 2.94 19.02 7.94
CA ARG A 105 2.34 18.15 6.90
C ARG A 105 2.55 16.65 7.16
N ASP A 106 1.58 15.85 6.73
CA ASP A 106 1.66 14.37 6.69
C ASP A 106 2.83 13.90 5.81
N ARG A 107 3.41 12.74 6.13
CA ARG A 107 4.44 12.05 5.32
C ARG A 107 3.86 10.83 4.64
N TYR A 108 4.30 10.59 3.41
CA TYR A 108 3.82 9.52 2.55
C TYR A 108 5.00 8.69 2.09
N ALA A 109 4.88 7.37 2.18
CA ALA A 109 5.94 6.46 1.76
C ALA A 109 5.39 5.36 0.87
N LEU A 110 6.16 4.97 -0.15
CA LEU A 110 5.90 3.83 -1.02
C LEU A 110 7.19 3.02 -1.14
N GLU A 111 7.11 1.75 -0.81
CA GLU A 111 8.19 0.80 -0.88
C GLU A 111 7.74 -0.35 -1.77
N GLY A 112 8.54 -0.70 -2.77
CA GLY A 112 8.20 -1.77 -3.68
C GLY A 112 9.41 -2.58 -4.10
N LEU A 113 9.18 -3.85 -4.40
CA LEU A 113 10.20 -4.73 -4.95
C LEU A 113 10.60 -4.28 -6.37
N SER A 114 11.83 -4.60 -6.75
CA SER A 114 12.26 -4.52 -8.15
C SER A 114 11.66 -5.66 -8.96
N GLY A 115 11.23 -5.37 -10.19
CA GLY A 115 10.67 -6.37 -11.10
C GLY A 115 9.15 -6.30 -11.33
N ALA A 116 8.69 -7.09 -12.30
CA ALA A 116 7.29 -7.11 -12.72
C ALA A 116 6.35 -7.50 -11.56
N PRO A 117 5.09 -7.01 -11.56
CA PRO A 117 4.48 -6.20 -12.62
C PRO A 117 4.63 -4.68 -12.43
N PHE A 118 5.04 -4.22 -11.24
CA PHE A 118 5.02 -2.80 -10.88
C PHE A 118 6.39 -2.13 -10.93
N ASP A 119 7.44 -2.90 -11.23
CA ASP A 119 8.87 -2.55 -11.21
C ASP A 119 9.14 -1.16 -10.67
N LEU A 120 9.15 -1.04 -9.35
CA LEU A 120 9.44 0.21 -8.65
C LEU A 120 10.95 0.40 -8.49
N GLY A 121 11.78 -0.50 -9.02
CA GLY A 121 13.25 -0.42 -8.94
C GLY A 121 13.84 -0.83 -7.60
N GLY A 122 13.05 -1.41 -6.69
CA GLY A 122 13.55 -1.85 -5.38
C GLY A 122 13.85 -0.69 -4.43
N VAL A 123 13.25 0.48 -4.66
CA VAL A 123 13.49 1.68 -3.85
C VAL A 123 12.31 2.01 -2.96
N ARG A 124 12.63 2.71 -1.87
CA ARG A 124 11.66 3.37 -1.00
C ARG A 124 11.57 4.84 -1.39
N LEU A 125 10.36 5.28 -1.70
CA LEU A 125 9.99 6.66 -2.03
C LEU A 125 9.35 7.28 -0.80
N GLU A 126 9.74 8.50 -0.46
CA GLU A 126 9.14 9.26 0.63
C GLU A 126 8.93 10.71 0.21
N ASP A 127 7.75 11.26 0.48
CA ASP A 127 7.43 12.64 0.12
C ASP A 127 6.34 13.25 1.04
N ALA A 128 6.10 14.54 0.88
CA ALA A 128 5.09 15.32 1.58
C ALA A 128 3.69 15.18 0.94
N ARG A 129 2.67 15.68 1.64
CA ARG A 129 1.27 15.64 1.20
C ARG A 129 1.01 16.17 -0.21
N ASP A 130 1.61 17.29 -0.58
CA ASP A 130 1.31 18.00 -1.83
C ASP A 130 2.16 17.51 -3.01
N SER A 131 2.63 16.26 -2.94
CA SER A 131 3.41 15.60 -3.97
C SER A 131 2.54 14.64 -4.79
N PRO A 132 2.95 14.27 -6.02
CA PRO A 132 2.28 13.24 -6.79
C PRO A 132 2.19 11.89 -6.06
N LEU A 133 3.15 11.58 -5.18
CA LEU A 133 3.11 10.39 -4.31
C LEU A 133 2.03 10.53 -3.23
N GLY A 134 1.95 11.69 -2.57
CA GLY A 134 0.95 11.99 -1.55
C GLY A 134 -0.47 11.95 -2.12
N ASP A 135 -0.69 12.53 -3.30
CA ASP A 135 -1.95 12.49 -4.02
C ASP A 135 -2.35 11.03 -4.35
N TRP A 136 -1.42 10.27 -4.93
CA TRP A 136 -1.69 8.87 -5.28
C TRP A 136 -2.00 7.99 -4.05
N ILE A 137 -1.32 8.17 -2.91
CA ILE A 137 -1.60 7.42 -1.70
C ILE A 137 -2.96 7.79 -1.11
N ASN A 138 -3.34 9.07 -1.08
CA ASN A 138 -4.65 9.47 -0.59
C ASN A 138 -5.78 8.92 -1.48
N ASP A 139 -5.65 9.04 -2.81
CA ASP A 139 -6.59 8.44 -3.75
C ASP A 139 -6.70 6.92 -3.55
N SER A 140 -5.57 6.25 -3.36
CA SER A 140 -5.54 4.80 -3.13
C SER A 140 -6.22 4.39 -1.83
N LEU A 141 -6.03 5.15 -0.74
CA LEU A 141 -6.72 4.92 0.53
C LEU A 141 -8.22 5.13 0.39
N ASP A 142 -8.66 6.15 -0.38
CA ASP A 142 -10.07 6.40 -0.64
C ASP A 142 -10.69 5.26 -1.47
N GLN A 143 -10.03 4.80 -2.52
CA GLN A 143 -10.49 3.64 -3.30
C GLN A 143 -10.61 2.36 -2.45
N LEU A 144 -9.66 2.13 -1.54
CA LEU A 144 -9.68 0.99 -0.63
C LEU A 144 -10.64 1.18 0.56
N SER A 145 -11.09 2.40 0.85
CA SER A 145 -12.04 2.67 1.93
C SER A 145 -13.38 1.96 1.70
N PHE A 146 -13.80 1.87 0.42
CA PHE A 146 -15.01 1.18 -0.04
C PHE A 146 -14.86 -0.34 -0.11
N CYS A 147 -13.69 -0.87 0.23
CA CYS A 147 -13.43 -2.30 0.23
C CYS A 147 -13.41 -2.82 1.67
N GLY A 148 -14.50 -3.46 2.07
CA GLY A 148 -14.70 -4.01 3.40
C GLY A 148 -16.07 -4.66 3.51
#